data_AF-A0A1V6PES3-F1
#
_entry.id   AF-A0A1V6PES3-F1
#
_cell.length_a   1.000
_cell.length_b   1.000
_cell.length_c   1.000
_cell.angle_alpha   90.00
_cell.angle_beta   90.00
_cell.angle_gamma   90.00
#
_symmetry.space_group_name_H-M   'P 1'
#
loop_
_entity.id
_entity.type
_entity.pdbx_description
1 polymer ?
#
loop_
_entity_poly.entity_id
_entity_poly.type
_entity_poly.pdbx_seq_one_letter_code
_entity_poly.pdbx_strand_id
1 'polypeptide(L)' 'MSSYAFGSHGFWALASGDGNFCNTMSNALRLVNAPRIGAVMLPASGYVFIALQTNNSGAWLMHRHVRPYTSEGF' A
#
# COMPACT_ATOMS: atom_id res chain seq x y z
N MET A 1 5.84 13.17 1.43
CA MET A 1 4.73 12.23 1.68
C MET A 1 4.16 11.80 0.34
N SER A 2 3.98 10.51 0.11
CA SER A 2 3.68 9.96 -1.23
C SER A 2 2.49 9.00 -1.15
N SER A 3 1.47 9.20 -2.00
CA SER A 3 0.31 8.31 -2.08
C SER A 3 0.53 7.22 -3.12
N TYR A 4 0.30 5.94 -2.82
CA TYR A 4 0.37 4.82 -3.77
C TYR A 4 -1.02 4.29 -4.11
N ALA A 5 -1.27 3.98 -5.38
CA ALA A 5 -2.53 3.46 -5.89
C ALA A 5 -2.34 2.16 -6.67
N PHE A 6 -3.35 1.30 -6.61
CA PHE A 6 -3.51 0.12 -7.45
C PHE A 6 -4.67 0.32 -8.42
N GLY A 7 -4.48 -0.01 -9.70
CA GLY A 7 -5.56 -0.01 -10.68
C GLY A 7 -6.70 -0.99 -10.34
N SER A 8 -7.89 -0.74 -10.88
CA SER A 8 -9.22 -1.44 -10.86
C SER A 8 -9.70 -2.24 -9.63
N HIS A 9 -8.86 -2.54 -8.64
CA HIS A 9 -9.15 -3.34 -7.45
C HIS A 9 -8.64 -2.63 -6.20
N GLY A 10 -9.56 -2.43 -5.25
CA GLY A 10 -9.17 -1.98 -3.90
C GLY A 10 -8.40 -3.07 -3.16
N PHE A 11 -7.41 -2.65 -2.39
CA PHE A 11 -6.59 -3.49 -1.51
C PHE A 11 -6.94 -3.22 -0.05
N TRP A 12 -6.58 -4.13 0.85
CA TRP A 12 -6.73 -3.90 2.28
C TRP A 12 -5.48 -3.26 2.85
N ALA A 13 -5.60 -2.13 3.55
CA ALA A 13 -4.50 -1.57 4.32
C ALA A 13 -4.47 -2.18 5.71
N LEU A 14 -3.40 -2.91 6.02
CA LEU A 14 -3.28 -3.70 7.26
C LEU A 14 -2.55 -2.94 8.36
N ALA A 15 -1.55 -2.13 8.01
CA ALA A 15 -0.81 -1.27 8.93
C ALA A 15 -0.04 -0.19 8.16
N SER A 16 0.30 0.89 8.85
CA SER A 16 1.22 1.93 8.39
C SER A 16 2.01 2.46 9.58
N GLY A 17 3.27 2.79 9.39
CA GLY A 17 4.09 3.33 10.47
C GLY A 17 5.33 4.05 9.96
N ASP A 18 5.98 4.77 10.87
CA ASP A 18 7.25 5.43 10.62
C ASP A 18 8.42 4.51 10.95
N GLY A 19 9.58 4.80 10.36
CA GLY A 19 10.81 4.04 10.58
C GLY A 19 10.88 2.74 9.79
N ASN A 20 11.91 1.94 10.10
CA ASN A 20 12.20 0.73 9.36
C ASN A 20 11.29 -0.42 9.79
N PHE A 21 10.82 -1.20 8.82
CA PHE A 21 10.08 -2.42 9.12
C PHE A 21 10.97 -3.44 9.86
N CYS A 22 10.39 -4.09 10.88
CA CYS A 22 10.99 -5.24 11.58
C CYS A 22 9.97 -6.38 11.69
N ASN A 23 10.44 -7.63 11.59
CA ASN A 23 9.57 -8.81 11.54
C ASN A 23 8.68 -8.99 12.78
N THR A 24 9.06 -8.40 13.91
CA THR A 24 8.27 -8.38 15.15
C THR A 24 7.00 -7.54 15.04
N MET A 25 6.89 -6.67 14.04
CA MET A 25 5.71 -5.81 13.80
C MET A 25 4.56 -6.54 13.09
N SER A 26 4.74 -7.80 12.71
CA SER A 26 3.70 -8.63 12.07
C SER A 26 2.47 -8.86 12.96
N ASN A 27 2.63 -8.84 14.28
CA ASN A 27 1.52 -8.94 15.23
C ASN A 27 0.64 -7.68 15.27
N ALA A 28 1.12 -6.53 14.76
CA ALA A 28 0.37 -5.27 14.73
C ALA A 28 -0.54 -5.14 13.49
N LEU A 29 -0.57 -6.15 12.61
CA LEU A 29 -1.39 -6.14 11.40
C LEU A 29 -2.88 -6.30 11.74
N ARG A 30 -3.71 -5.40 11.22
CA ARG A 30 -5.17 -5.54 11.28
C ARG A 30 -5.63 -6.55 10.24
N LEU A 31 -5.75 -7.83 10.62
CA LEU A 31 -6.18 -8.90 9.71
C LEU A 31 -7.71 -9.09 9.66
N VAL A 32 -8.44 -8.50 10.60
CA VAL A 32 -9.91 -8.58 10.67
C VAL A 32 -10.53 -7.22 10.35
N ASN A 33 -11.49 -7.21 9.43
CA ASN A 33 -12.21 -6.00 8.98
C ASN A 33 -11.26 -4.82 8.66
N ALA A 34 -10.15 -5.09 7.99
CA ALA A 34 -9.26 -4.04 7.50
C ALA A 34 -10.00 -3.15 6.49
N PRO A 35 -9.66 -1.84 6.41
CA PRO A 35 -10.24 -0.96 5.40
C PRO A 35 -9.77 -1.37 4.00
N ARG A 36 -10.73 -1.52 3.08
CA ARG A 36 -10.46 -1.73 1.65
C ARG A 36 -10.44 -0.40 0.92
N ILE A 37 -9.28 0.02 0.43
CA ILE A 37 -9.03 1.33 -0.18
C ILE A 37 -8.32 1.19 -1.53
N GLY A 38 -8.47 2.21 -2.40
CA GLY A 38 -7.81 2.25 -3.71
C GLY A 38 -6.46 2.96 -3.73
N ALA A 39 -6.17 3.73 -2.68
CA ALA A 39 -4.89 4.41 -2.50
C ALA A 39 -4.57 4.60 -1.01
N VAL A 40 -3.29 4.60 -0.66
CA VAL A 40 -2.80 4.78 0.72
C VAL A 40 -1.58 5.70 0.75
N MET A 41 -1.44 6.47 1.82
CA MET A 41 -0.26 7.31 2.04
C MET A 41 0.88 6.46 2.59
N LEU A 42 2.05 6.53 1.96
CA LEU A 42 3.31 6.04 2.50
C LEU A 42 3.98 7.17 3.30
N PRO A 43 4.18 6.99 4.62
CA PRO A 43 4.94 7.93 5.43
C PRO A 43 6.39 8.07 4.94
N ALA A 44 6.99 9.25 5.15
CA ALA A 44 8.39 9.45 4.79
C ALA A 44 9.28 8.59 5.69
N SER A 45 10.18 7.80 5.10
CA SER A 45 11.02 6.84 5.83
C SER A 45 10.23 5.85 6.69
N GLY A 46 9.01 5.51 6.24
CA GLY A 46 8.11 4.57 6.91
C GLY A 46 7.76 3.36 6.04
N TYR A 47 6.70 2.66 6.44
CA TYR A 47 6.21 1.47 5.76
C TYR A 47 4.69 1.44 5.71
N VAL A 48 4.15 0.67 4.76
CA VAL A 48 2.73 0.31 4.70
C VAL A 48 2.61 -1.18 4.39
N PHE A 49 1.74 -1.87 5.13
CA PHE A 49 1.33 -3.24 4.84
C PHE A 49 -0.01 -3.23 4.12
N ILE A 50 -0.06 -3.93 3.01
CA ILE A 50 -1.28 -4.13 2.23
C ILE A 50 -1.50 -5.60 1.93
N ALA A 51 -2.76 -5.99 1.80
CA ALA A 51 -3.15 -7.29 1.29
C ALA A 51 -3.90 -7.16 -0.03
N LEU A 52 -3.59 -8.06 -0.94
CA LEU A 52 -4.21 -8.20 -2.25
C LEU A 52 -4.87 -9.58 -2.30
N GLN A 53 -6.10 -9.62 -2.82
CA GLN A 53 -6.72 -10.87 -3.24
C GLN A 53 -6.46 -11.04 -4.73
N THR A 54 -5.79 -12.13 -5.12
CA THR A 54 -5.43 -12.40 -6.53
C THR A 54 -6.59 -13.08 -7.26
N ASN A 55 -7.71 -12.38 -7.40
CA ASN A 55 -8.94 -12.90 -8.04
C ASN A 55 -9.23 -12.27 -9.42
N ASN A 56 -8.27 -11.57 -10.01
CA ASN A 56 -8.42 -10.94 -11.32
C ASN A 56 -7.14 -11.03 -12.14
N SER A 57 -7.19 -11.87 -13.16
CA SER A 57 -6.08 -12.14 -14.06
C SER A 57 -5.75 -10.90 -14.89
N GLY A 58 -4.49 -10.46 -14.84
CA GLY A 58 -4.02 -9.29 -15.59
C GLY A 58 -2.70 -8.76 -15.03
N ALA A 59 -2.18 -7.71 -15.66
CA ALA A 59 -1.06 -6.93 -15.16
C ALA A 59 -1.60 -5.65 -14.52
N TRP A 60 -1.28 -5.44 -13.24
CA TRP A 60 -1.78 -4.32 -12.45
C TRP A 60 -0.62 -3.48 -11.97
N LEU A 61 -0.67 -2.17 -12.27
CA LEU A 61 0.37 -1.25 -11.85
C LEU A 61 0.09 -0.79 -10.42
N MET A 62 1.11 -0.89 -9.57
CA MET A 62 1.18 -0.11 -8.33
C MET A 62 2.13 1.06 -8.54
N HIS A 63 1.65 2.28 -8.30
CA HIS A 63 2.45 3.48 -8.53
C HIS A 63 2.10 4.60 -7.55
N ARG A 64 3.00 5.58 -7.43
CA ARG A 64 2.68 6.84 -6.75
C ARG A 64 1.68 7.64 -7.57
N HIS A 65 0.59 8.04 -6.93
CA HIS A 65 -0.52 8.77 -7.52
C HIS A 65 -0.30 10.31 -7.56
N VAL A 66 0.87 10.79 -7.12
CA VAL A 66 1.31 12.20 -7.20
C VAL A 66 2.01 12.45 -8.54
N ARG A 67 1.40 13.33 -9.34
CA ARG A 67 1.67 13.53 -10.78
C ARG A 67 3.11 13.93 -11.19
N PRO A 68 3.93 14.70 -10.45
CA PRO A 68 5.27 15.03 -10.93
C PRO A 68 6.26 13.85 -10.98
N TYR A 69 5.96 12.71 -10.35
CA TYR A 69 6.90 11.57 -10.26
C TYR A 69 6.40 10.29 -10.94
N THR A 70 5.22 10.31 -11.57
CA THR A 70 4.62 9.12 -12.21
C THR A 70 5.51 8.57 -13.34
N SER A 71 6.37 9.41 -13.92
CA SER A 71 7.38 9.06 -14.93
C SER A 71 8.78 8.73 -14.38
N GLU A 72 9.01 8.88 -13.07
CA GLU A 72 10.29 8.55 -12.41
C GLU A 72 10.30 7.14 -11.78
N GLY A 73 9.21 6.39 -11.94
CA GLY A 73 9.08 5.03 -11.46
C GLY A 73 8.72 4.89 -9.98
N PHE A 74 8.50 5.98 -9.22
CA PHE A 74 8.11 5.88 -7.80
C PHE A 74 7.39 7.07 -7.15
#